data_AF-A0A2D8V5X7-F1
#
_entry.id   AF-A0A2D8V5X7-F1
#
_cell.length_a   1.000
_cell.length_b   1.000
_cell.length_c   1.000
_cell.angle_alpha   90.00
_cell.angle_beta   90.00
_cell.angle_gamma   90.00
#
_symmetry.space_group_name_H-M   'P 1'
#
loop_
_entity.id
_entity.type
_entity.pdbx_description
1 polymer ?
#
loop_
_entity_poly.entity_id
_entity_poly.type
_entity_poly.pdbx_seq_one_letter_code
_entity_poly.pdbx_strand_id
1 'polypeptide(L)'
;MKRGSKRGVKWTAGTGLLISLFAGSSLLTQIPASGSEPTVSPVCSNGNTLGMYQSITVSGVVTFKELDVNVGEYVDVPGVSLDLRPFGPWNNSVQINGAGVDPTSGKLFGAINTGSTSHIIQFDLASPTPSVGFVGNFSSGKVWAADFLADGTFVFHDDVGSVNKVRTLSNLSNLPVFETRTEAPVLTPQTHQATVFENAGDITTVRQSDGTELLIAYDYPANKVAVVDASDLDSGALYTTTLPDGFDTSGYNDVVGAAWVTASGDAYFSLNNGGGIYAVFAEDLDTVNQTAVLSATEVTSTQQTNQNDGFGCPTAADAPEEAGAASEYSTITYDAQGGAPTPVETDCPIGTLTPITNDIPELPNYLFSYWNTAADGSGIIFHPGDWVDCSAGDQTLYAQYSPETKDVAYDYNGASEFSVSYVCFYGGTFVVDSDIPDYEGFNFVGWQDTATDVMYDPGDVVSCDDFSFLAIWEPATPDPEPDGDLDGDGVSDGEEEPGCE
;
A
#
# COMPACT_ATOMS: atom_id res chain seq x y z
N MET A 1 38.26 -42.11 18.48
CA MET A 1 38.65 -43.40 17.87
C MET A 1 38.66 -43.27 16.34
N LYS A 2 39.40 -44.14 15.62
CA LYS A 2 39.45 -44.43 14.15
C LYS A 2 38.85 -43.38 13.17
N ARG A 3 39.62 -42.66 12.34
CA ARG A 3 40.35 -43.06 11.10
C ARG A 3 39.48 -43.62 9.96
N GLY A 4 39.20 -42.79 8.95
CA GLY A 4 39.14 -43.16 7.52
C GLY A 4 40.44 -42.78 6.78
N SER A 5 40.58 -43.04 5.46
CA SER A 5 41.80 -42.67 4.70
C SER A 5 41.71 -42.81 3.16
N LYS A 6 41.89 -41.69 2.43
CA LYS A 6 42.56 -41.54 1.09
C LYS A 6 41.99 -42.27 -0.16
N ARG A 7 42.00 -41.54 -1.29
CA ARG A 7 42.96 -41.75 -2.40
C ARG A 7 42.97 -40.54 -3.35
N GLY A 8 44.14 -40.25 -3.92
CA GLY A 8 44.32 -39.36 -5.07
C GLY A 8 45.43 -39.95 -5.97
N VAL A 9 45.50 -39.51 -7.23
CA VAL A 9 46.53 -39.91 -8.20
C VAL A 9 47.08 -38.67 -8.92
N LYS A 10 48.35 -38.73 -9.34
CA LYS A 10 49.17 -37.59 -9.78
C LYS A 10 49.27 -37.47 -11.31
N TRP A 11 49.37 -36.21 -11.77
CA TRP A 11 50.28 -35.64 -12.78
C TRP A 11 50.86 -36.49 -13.92
N THR A 12 50.81 -35.91 -15.13
CA THR A 12 52.01 -35.71 -15.98
C THR A 12 51.86 -34.43 -16.82
N ALA A 13 52.95 -33.67 -16.98
CA ALA A 13 53.04 -32.55 -17.90
C ALA A 13 53.86 -32.94 -19.15
N GLY A 14 53.61 -32.30 -20.28
CA GLY A 14 54.37 -32.47 -21.53
C GLY A 14 54.49 -31.13 -22.26
N THR A 15 55.70 -30.81 -22.73
CA THR A 15 56.07 -29.51 -23.32
C THR A 15 56.26 -29.57 -24.83
N GLY A 16 55.95 -28.44 -25.49
CA GLY A 16 56.45 -28.05 -26.81
C GLY A 16 55.37 -27.73 -27.85
N LEU A 17 55.54 -26.87 -28.86
CA LEU A 17 56.40 -25.70 -29.16
C LEU A 17 56.11 -25.31 -30.64
N LEU A 18 55.79 -24.03 -30.90
CA LEU A 18 55.88 -23.30 -32.20
C LEU A 18 54.99 -23.65 -33.45
N ILE A 19 54.24 -22.63 -33.92
CA ILE A 19 54.17 -22.04 -35.31
C ILE A 19 53.71 -22.98 -36.47
N SER A 20 52.71 -22.69 -37.31
CA SER A 20 52.46 -21.47 -38.13
C SER A 20 50.99 -21.37 -38.67
N LEU A 21 50.66 -20.24 -39.33
CA LEU A 21 49.37 -19.93 -39.95
C LEU A 21 49.06 -20.79 -41.20
N PHE A 22 47.77 -21.01 -41.48
CA PHE A 22 47.12 -20.54 -42.73
C PHE A 22 45.58 -20.44 -42.55
N ALA A 23 44.94 -19.56 -43.33
CA ALA A 23 43.54 -19.15 -43.14
C ALA A 23 42.51 -20.09 -43.80
N GLY A 24 41.28 -20.11 -43.28
CA GLY A 24 40.15 -20.82 -43.90
C GLY A 24 38.87 -20.82 -43.04
N SER A 25 37.95 -19.92 -43.37
CA SER A 25 36.56 -19.76 -42.91
C SER A 25 35.90 -20.86 -42.07
N SER A 26 35.37 -20.48 -40.89
CA SER A 26 33.97 -20.69 -40.45
C SER A 26 33.87 -20.48 -38.93
N LEU A 27 33.65 -19.24 -38.49
CA LEU A 27 33.47 -18.94 -37.06
C LEU A 27 32.02 -19.27 -36.68
N LEU A 28 31.78 -20.44 -36.07
CA LEU A 28 30.59 -20.61 -35.22
C LEU A 28 30.85 -19.84 -33.92
N THR A 29 30.48 -18.56 -33.92
CA THR A 29 30.49 -17.77 -32.69
C THR A 29 29.39 -18.30 -31.77
N GLN A 30 29.80 -18.85 -30.63
CA GLN A 30 28.87 -19.15 -29.54
C GLN A 30 28.20 -17.84 -29.12
N ILE A 31 26.87 -17.78 -29.15
CA ILE A 31 26.10 -16.65 -28.63
C ILE A 31 26.25 -16.68 -27.10
N PRO A 32 26.80 -15.63 -26.45
CA PRO A 32 26.64 -15.45 -25.01
C PRO A 32 25.18 -15.11 -24.73
N ALA A 33 24.54 -15.86 -23.84
CA ALA A 33 23.20 -15.51 -23.37
C ALA A 33 23.26 -14.26 -22.47
N SER A 34 22.14 -13.52 -22.45
CA SER A 34 21.87 -12.31 -21.62
C SER A 34 22.95 -11.22 -21.68
N GLY A 35 22.65 -10.13 -22.39
CA GLY A 35 23.38 -8.89 -22.18
C GLY A 35 23.18 -8.41 -20.74
N SER A 36 24.27 -8.03 -20.08
CA SER A 36 24.17 -6.98 -19.08
C SER A 36 23.75 -5.71 -19.79
N GLU A 37 22.67 -5.09 -19.34
CA GLU A 37 22.36 -3.71 -19.72
C GLU A 37 23.58 -2.81 -19.45
N PRO A 38 23.76 -1.71 -20.21
CA PRO A 38 24.81 -0.76 -19.91
C PRO A 38 24.59 -0.21 -18.50
N THR A 39 25.42 -0.63 -17.54
CA THR A 39 25.37 -0.11 -16.17
C THR A 39 25.77 1.36 -16.21
N VAL A 40 24.77 2.23 -16.25
CA VAL A 40 24.92 3.68 -16.09
C VAL A 40 25.64 3.91 -14.76
N SER A 41 26.80 4.59 -14.79
CA SER A 41 27.51 4.93 -13.55
C SER A 41 26.58 5.75 -12.65
N PRO A 42 26.34 5.36 -11.39
CA PRO A 42 25.40 6.06 -10.52
C PRO A 42 25.82 7.51 -10.38
N VAL A 43 24.84 8.42 -10.42
CA VAL A 43 25.08 9.88 -10.42
C VAL A 43 26.01 10.25 -9.26
N CYS A 44 25.75 9.76 -8.05
CA CYS A 44 26.53 10.12 -6.86
C CYS A 44 27.55 9.08 -6.40
N SER A 45 28.57 8.80 -7.21
CA SER A 45 29.60 7.78 -6.91
C SER A 45 30.50 8.06 -5.70
N ASN A 46 30.59 9.32 -5.23
CA ASN A 46 31.45 9.75 -4.11
C ASN A 46 30.70 10.53 -2.99
N GLY A 47 29.38 10.61 -3.04
CA GLY A 47 28.57 11.41 -2.11
C GLY A 47 28.26 10.68 -0.78
N ASN A 48 28.40 11.39 0.35
CA ASN A 48 27.95 10.91 1.67
C ASN A 48 26.55 11.44 2.07
N THR A 49 26.01 12.38 1.30
CA THR A 49 24.70 13.03 1.53
C THR A 49 23.63 12.26 0.77
N LEU A 50 23.31 11.06 1.25
CA LEU A 50 22.25 10.21 0.71
C LEU A 50 20.91 10.67 1.27
N GLY A 51 19.89 10.82 0.41
CA GLY A 51 18.56 11.31 0.79
C GLY A 51 18.17 12.64 0.15
N MET A 52 16.89 12.99 0.28
CA MET A 52 16.29 14.23 -0.22
C MET A 52 16.37 15.33 0.84
N TYR A 53 17.37 16.21 0.74
CA TYR A 53 17.53 17.34 1.67
C TYR A 53 16.91 18.63 1.12
N GLN A 54 16.30 19.41 2.00
CA GLN A 54 16.03 20.83 1.76
C GLN A 54 16.93 21.70 2.62
N SER A 55 17.47 22.77 2.03
CA SER A 55 17.75 23.98 2.82
C SER A 55 16.46 24.78 2.94
N ILE A 56 16.09 25.22 4.14
CA ILE A 56 14.96 26.13 4.37
C ILE A 56 15.50 27.38 5.08
N THR A 57 15.22 28.56 4.53
CA THR A 57 15.66 29.83 5.11
C THR A 57 14.55 30.53 5.87
N VAL A 58 14.83 30.95 7.11
CA VAL A 58 13.96 31.84 7.90
C VAL A 58 14.78 32.97 8.49
N SER A 59 14.48 34.21 8.08
CA SER A 59 15.10 35.44 8.62
C SER A 59 16.64 35.48 8.55
N GLY A 60 17.24 34.89 7.51
CA GLY A 60 18.70 34.81 7.31
C GLY A 60 19.37 33.64 8.02
N VAL A 61 18.60 32.71 8.62
CA VAL A 61 19.11 31.45 9.17
C VAL A 61 18.61 30.31 8.29
N VAL A 62 19.52 29.48 7.80
CA VAL A 62 19.23 28.26 7.06
C VAL A 62 19.19 27.08 8.02
N THR A 63 18.10 26.33 8.01
CA THR A 63 17.97 25.01 8.61
C THR A 63 18.00 23.96 7.50
N PHE A 64 18.73 22.88 7.71
CA PHE A 64 18.74 21.75 6.77
C PHE A 64 17.79 20.66 7.30
N LYS A 65 16.98 20.12 6.41
CA LYS A 65 16.04 19.04 6.72
C LYS A 65 16.14 17.92 5.71
N GLU A 66 15.89 16.70 6.14
CA GLU A 66 15.81 15.50 5.31
C GLU A 66 14.34 15.06 5.23
N LEU A 67 13.86 14.64 4.05
CA LEU A 67 12.51 14.09 3.91
C LEU A 67 12.47 12.66 4.47
N ASP A 68 11.64 12.41 5.49
CA ASP A 68 11.25 11.05 5.85
C ASP A 68 10.06 10.63 4.95
N VAL A 69 10.38 9.88 3.90
CA VAL A 69 9.42 9.44 2.87
C VAL A 69 8.27 8.62 3.46
N ASN A 70 8.48 7.92 4.58
CA ASN A 70 7.47 7.06 5.22
C ASN A 70 6.32 7.85 5.88
N VAL A 71 6.55 9.14 6.16
CA VAL A 71 5.58 10.01 6.87
C VAL A 71 5.32 11.34 6.15
N GLY A 72 6.09 11.67 5.11
CA GLY A 72 5.96 12.92 4.35
C GLY A 72 6.44 14.17 5.10
N GLU A 73 7.22 14.00 6.18
CA GLU A 73 7.69 15.12 7.00
C GLU A 73 9.18 15.42 6.78
N TYR A 74 9.53 16.71 6.77
CA TYR A 74 10.92 17.16 6.72
C TYR A 74 11.53 17.24 8.14
N VAL A 75 12.36 16.27 8.47
CA VAL A 75 13.04 16.10 9.75
C VAL A 75 14.28 16.97 9.83
N ASP A 76 14.48 17.71 10.93
CA ASP A 76 15.67 18.56 11.11
C ASP A 76 16.96 17.72 11.19
N VAL A 77 17.98 18.10 10.40
CA VAL A 77 19.33 17.54 10.52
C VAL A 77 19.94 17.99 11.87
N PRO A 78 20.14 17.10 12.86
CA PRO A 78 20.32 17.52 14.24
C PRO A 78 21.58 18.36 14.48
N GLY A 79 21.38 19.61 14.91
CA GLY A 79 22.46 20.53 15.23
C GLY A 79 23.11 21.24 14.03
N VAL A 80 22.57 21.08 12.82
CA VAL A 80 23.12 21.71 11.62
C VAL A 80 22.23 22.88 11.18
N SER A 81 22.70 24.10 11.46
CA SER A 81 22.05 25.34 11.02
C SER A 81 23.08 26.42 10.76
N LEU A 82 22.77 27.31 9.82
CA LEU A 82 23.70 28.28 9.28
C LEU A 82 23.08 29.69 9.35
N ASP A 83 23.61 30.54 10.24
CA ASP A 83 23.28 31.97 10.23
C ASP A 83 24.12 32.66 9.16
N LEU A 84 23.47 33.14 8.10
CA LEU A 84 24.12 33.82 6.98
C LEU A 84 24.54 35.25 7.36
N ARG A 85 23.79 35.91 8.25
CA ARG A 85 23.91 37.37 8.50
C ARG A 85 25.32 37.84 8.93
N PRO A 86 26.15 37.07 9.66
CA PRO A 86 27.52 37.48 10.00
C PRO A 86 28.47 37.59 8.80
N PHE A 87 28.21 36.89 7.69
CA PHE A 87 29.15 36.80 6.56
C PHE A 87 29.09 37.99 5.59
N GLY A 88 28.17 38.94 5.79
CA GLY A 88 28.16 40.20 5.05
C GLY A 88 27.13 41.22 5.54
N PRO A 89 27.10 42.43 4.94
CA PRO A 89 26.14 43.49 5.30
C PRO A 89 24.76 43.20 4.68
N TRP A 90 24.18 42.06 5.06
CA TRP A 90 22.98 41.50 4.45
C TRP A 90 21.72 41.85 5.25
N ASN A 91 20.55 41.76 4.61
CA ASN A 91 19.27 41.89 5.30
C ASN A 91 18.79 40.50 5.77
N ASN A 92 17.67 40.45 6.51
CA ASN A 92 17.10 39.18 6.98
C ASN A 92 16.42 38.36 5.87
N SER A 93 16.45 38.81 4.60
CA SER A 93 15.94 38.07 3.44
C SER A 93 17.06 37.38 2.66
N VAL A 94 18.27 37.36 3.21
CA VAL A 94 19.37 36.58 2.64
C VAL A 94 19.10 35.08 2.82
N GLN A 95 19.29 34.33 1.75
CA GLN A 95 19.04 32.89 1.67
C GLN A 95 20.12 32.23 0.80
N ILE A 96 20.21 30.90 0.90
CA ILE A 96 20.81 30.09 -0.16
C ILE A 96 19.80 30.02 -1.31
N ASN A 97 20.30 29.90 -2.54
CA ASN A 97 19.56 29.56 -3.75
C ASN A 97 20.44 28.63 -4.58
N GLY A 98 19.86 27.76 -5.39
CA GLY A 98 20.59 26.75 -6.16
C GLY A 98 21.51 25.91 -5.28
N ALA A 99 20.98 25.38 -4.18
CA ALA A 99 21.70 24.37 -3.42
C ALA A 99 21.92 23.13 -4.28
N GLY A 100 23.05 22.44 -4.13
CA GLY A 100 23.34 21.26 -4.92
C GLY A 100 24.52 20.47 -4.38
N VAL A 101 24.58 19.19 -4.74
CA VAL A 101 25.69 18.29 -4.40
C VAL A 101 26.46 17.97 -5.67
N ASP A 102 27.78 18.15 -5.65
CA ASP A 102 28.62 17.72 -6.77
C ASP A 102 28.71 16.18 -6.80
N PRO A 103 28.17 15.50 -7.84
CA PRO A 103 28.16 14.04 -7.95
C PRO A 103 29.57 13.43 -7.92
N THR A 104 30.56 14.19 -8.38
CA THR A 104 31.95 13.71 -8.54
C THR A 104 32.77 13.80 -7.25
N SER A 105 32.42 14.69 -6.32
CA SER A 105 33.20 14.94 -5.09
C SER A 105 32.42 14.88 -3.79
N GLY A 106 31.08 14.82 -3.84
CA GLY A 106 30.21 14.80 -2.66
C GLY A 106 30.16 16.12 -1.88
N LYS A 107 30.71 17.21 -2.43
CA LYS A 107 30.70 18.54 -1.80
C LYS A 107 29.37 19.25 -2.06
N LEU A 108 28.91 20.00 -1.05
CA LEU A 108 27.67 20.78 -1.11
C LEU A 108 27.98 22.24 -1.45
N PHE A 109 27.22 22.80 -2.39
CA PHE A 109 27.35 24.18 -2.84
C PHE A 109 25.99 24.89 -2.86
N GLY A 110 26.05 26.21 -2.96
CA GLY A 110 24.89 27.04 -3.21
C GLY A 110 25.29 28.48 -3.53
N ALA A 111 24.31 29.36 -3.73
CA ALA A 111 24.52 30.76 -4.04
C ALA A 111 23.84 31.70 -3.04
N ILE A 112 24.57 32.70 -2.56
CA ILE A 112 24.02 33.80 -1.77
C ILE A 112 23.89 35.03 -2.66
N ASN A 113 22.66 35.41 -2.96
CA ASN A 113 22.34 36.54 -3.83
C ASN A 113 22.32 37.87 -3.06
N THR A 114 23.12 38.85 -3.51
CA THR A 114 23.23 40.16 -2.87
C THR A 114 23.23 41.28 -3.91
N GLY A 115 22.12 42.02 -4.02
CA GLY A 115 21.94 43.02 -5.08
C GLY A 115 21.97 42.36 -6.46
N SER A 116 23.01 42.64 -7.25
CA SER A 116 23.28 41.98 -8.55
C SER A 116 24.46 40.99 -8.51
N THR A 117 24.94 40.63 -7.32
CA THR A 117 26.10 39.73 -7.15
C THR A 117 25.70 38.43 -6.48
N SER A 118 25.97 37.31 -7.15
CA SER A 118 25.88 35.97 -6.58
C SER A 118 27.23 35.60 -5.97
N HIS A 119 27.23 35.20 -4.70
CA HIS A 119 28.39 34.60 -4.03
C HIS A 119 28.21 33.08 -4.01
N ILE A 120 29.07 32.34 -4.72
CA ILE A 120 29.05 30.88 -4.68
C ILE A 120 29.76 30.41 -3.40
N ILE A 121 29.07 29.57 -2.65
CA ILE A 121 29.49 29.05 -1.35
C ILE A 121 29.62 27.52 -1.37
N GLN A 122 30.43 26.99 -0.46
CA GLN A 122 30.49 25.59 -0.10
C GLN A 122 30.09 25.45 1.38
N PHE A 123 29.36 24.40 1.75
CA PHE A 123 28.97 24.09 3.13
C PHE A 123 29.07 22.58 3.42
N ASP A 124 28.79 22.16 4.66
CA ASP A 124 28.73 20.75 5.08
C ASP A 124 27.56 20.49 6.03
N LEU A 125 27.17 19.22 6.18
CA LEU A 125 26.18 18.74 7.15
C LEU A 125 26.78 17.89 8.28
N ALA A 126 28.11 17.79 8.37
CA ALA A 126 28.79 16.85 9.26
C ALA A 126 29.19 17.47 10.61
N SER A 127 29.18 18.80 10.72
CA SER A 127 29.59 19.53 11.92
C SER A 127 28.40 20.17 12.66
N PRO A 128 28.37 20.17 14.00
CA PRO A 128 27.31 20.81 14.82
C PRO A 128 27.31 22.34 14.77
N THR A 129 28.15 22.93 13.91
CA THR A 129 28.13 24.33 13.47
C THR A 129 28.71 24.34 12.05
N PRO A 130 27.88 24.30 10.99
CA PRO A 130 28.39 24.43 9.63
C PRO A 130 28.97 25.83 9.40
N SER A 131 30.14 25.90 8.76
CA SER A 131 30.74 27.14 8.29
C SER A 131 30.48 27.33 6.80
N VAL A 132 30.13 28.55 6.38
CA VAL A 132 30.15 28.93 4.96
C VAL A 132 31.57 29.22 4.53
N GLY A 133 32.05 28.44 3.55
CA GLY A 133 33.21 28.78 2.77
C GLY A 133 32.80 29.46 1.46
N PHE A 134 33.47 30.54 1.07
CA PHE A 134 33.24 31.21 -0.21
C PHE A 134 34.15 30.64 -1.29
N VAL A 135 33.59 30.26 -2.44
CA VAL A 135 34.35 29.72 -3.59
C VAL A 135 34.67 30.82 -4.60
N GLY A 136 33.72 31.75 -4.81
CA GLY A 136 33.87 32.86 -5.74
C GLY A 136 32.61 33.70 -5.85
N ASN A 137 32.59 34.66 -6.78
CA ASN A 137 31.42 35.51 -7.03
C ASN A 137 31.34 36.02 -8.47
N PHE A 138 30.16 36.44 -8.91
CA PHE A 138 29.98 37.17 -10.17
C PHE A 138 28.86 38.20 -10.04
N SER A 139 28.95 39.29 -10.80
CA SER A 139 28.05 40.47 -10.68
C SER A 139 27.08 40.68 -11.84
N SER A 140 26.91 39.67 -12.68
CA SER A 140 25.84 39.59 -13.70
C SER A 140 24.92 38.43 -13.35
N GLY A 141 23.66 38.73 -13.00
CA GLY A 141 22.64 37.75 -12.64
C GLY A 141 22.67 37.23 -11.21
N LYS A 142 21.50 36.85 -10.71
CA LYS A 142 21.23 36.11 -9.48
C LYS A 142 20.92 34.65 -9.80
N VAL A 143 21.62 33.71 -9.17
CA VAL A 143 21.27 32.28 -9.26
C VAL A 143 19.88 32.09 -8.65
N TRP A 144 18.91 31.65 -9.44
CA TRP A 144 17.58 31.32 -8.92
C TRP A 144 17.50 29.87 -8.47
N ALA A 145 17.91 28.96 -9.34
CA ALA A 145 18.12 27.56 -8.99
C ALA A 145 19.33 26.99 -9.74
N ALA A 146 19.85 25.87 -9.24
CA ALA A 146 21.02 25.20 -9.75
C ALA A 146 20.97 23.71 -9.45
N ASP A 147 21.72 22.93 -10.23
CA ASP A 147 22.03 21.53 -9.97
C ASP A 147 23.46 21.24 -10.47
N PHE A 148 23.89 19.99 -10.42
CA PHE A 148 25.12 19.51 -11.03
C PHE A 148 24.82 18.48 -12.11
N LEU A 149 25.46 18.63 -13.27
CA LEU A 149 25.55 17.55 -14.26
C LEU A 149 26.44 16.42 -13.72
N ALA A 150 26.26 15.19 -14.21
CA ALA A 150 27.00 13.99 -13.80
C ALA A 150 28.53 14.10 -13.97
N ASP A 151 29.03 15.07 -14.74
CA ASP A 151 30.46 15.37 -14.88
C ASP A 151 31.03 16.34 -13.82
N GLY A 152 30.19 16.83 -12.89
CA GLY A 152 30.56 17.79 -11.84
C GLY A 152 30.51 19.25 -12.29
N THR A 153 29.94 19.55 -13.47
CA THR A 153 29.65 20.92 -13.89
C THR A 153 28.44 21.46 -13.14
N PHE A 154 28.66 22.52 -12.35
CA PHE A 154 27.58 23.28 -11.72
C PHE A 154 26.80 24.02 -12.81
N VAL A 155 25.51 23.75 -12.93
CA VAL A 155 24.59 24.34 -13.92
C VAL A 155 23.47 25.07 -13.21
N PHE A 156 23.12 26.25 -13.68
CA PHE A 156 22.16 27.12 -13.01
C PHE A 156 21.40 28.02 -13.97
N HIS A 157 20.25 28.53 -13.53
CA HIS A 157 19.53 29.60 -14.22
C HIS A 157 19.52 30.89 -13.41
N ASP A 158 19.57 32.03 -14.11
CA ASP A 158 19.70 33.35 -13.51
C ASP A 158 19.18 34.49 -14.37
N ASP A 159 18.88 35.62 -13.73
CA ASP A 159 18.36 36.86 -14.35
C ASP A 159 19.43 37.69 -15.12
N VAL A 160 20.34 37.06 -15.89
CA VAL A 160 21.29 37.80 -16.74
C VAL A 160 20.58 38.54 -17.88
N GLY A 161 20.37 39.84 -17.66
CA GLY A 161 19.94 40.78 -18.69
C GLY A 161 18.45 41.08 -18.58
N SER A 162 17.63 40.44 -19.42
CA SER A 162 16.18 40.66 -19.47
C SER A 162 15.37 39.38 -19.74
N VAL A 163 16.03 38.23 -19.65
CA VAL A 163 15.50 36.87 -19.83
C VAL A 163 16.41 35.96 -19.01
N ASN A 164 15.89 34.98 -18.29
CA ASN A 164 16.70 34.01 -17.57
C ASN A 164 17.54 33.18 -18.55
N LYS A 165 18.76 32.83 -18.13
CA LYS A 165 19.71 32.09 -18.95
C LYS A 165 20.28 30.90 -18.21
N VAL A 166 20.49 29.80 -18.93
CA VAL A 166 21.32 28.69 -18.47
C VAL A 166 22.78 29.14 -18.47
N ARG A 167 23.47 28.95 -17.35
CA ARG A 167 24.90 29.18 -17.20
C ARG A 167 25.58 28.02 -16.49
N THR A 168 26.89 27.87 -16.72
CA THR A 168 27.69 26.80 -16.11
C THR A 168 29.01 27.28 -15.51
N LEU A 169 29.47 26.56 -14.48
CA LEU A 169 30.78 26.66 -13.85
C LEU A 169 31.38 25.25 -13.68
N SER A 170 32.20 24.83 -14.63
CA SER A 170 32.91 23.54 -14.55
C SER A 170 34.04 23.56 -13.51
N ASN A 171 34.36 22.40 -12.92
CA ASN A 171 35.44 22.23 -11.93
C ASN A 171 35.27 23.04 -10.63
N LEU A 172 34.04 23.42 -10.25
CA LEU A 172 33.78 24.25 -9.06
C LEU A 172 34.43 23.66 -7.79
N SER A 173 34.34 22.34 -7.62
CA SER A 173 34.91 21.59 -6.49
C SER A 173 36.43 21.56 -6.40
N ASN A 174 37.13 21.93 -7.47
CA ASN A 174 38.58 22.03 -7.50
C ASN A 174 39.09 23.45 -7.17
N LEU A 175 38.19 24.43 -7.01
CA LEU A 175 38.55 25.79 -6.64
C LEU A 175 38.88 25.92 -5.14
N PRO A 176 39.74 26.88 -4.75
CA PRO A 176 39.99 27.16 -3.35
C PRO A 176 38.74 27.71 -2.64
N VAL A 177 38.62 27.39 -1.35
CA VAL A 177 37.56 27.88 -0.47
C VAL A 177 38.16 28.91 0.48
N PHE A 178 37.45 30.03 0.69
CA PHE A 178 37.90 31.19 1.45
C PHE A 178 36.94 31.48 2.62
N GLU A 179 37.48 31.94 3.75
CA GLU A 179 36.69 32.28 4.94
C GLU A 179 35.80 33.52 4.71
N THR A 180 36.20 34.43 3.81
CA THR A 180 35.45 35.67 3.55
C THR A 180 35.11 35.86 2.07
N ARG A 181 33.91 36.40 1.82
CA ARG A 181 33.42 36.78 0.48
C ARG A 181 34.30 37.81 -0.24
N THR A 182 35.20 38.50 0.49
CA THR A 182 36.13 39.51 -0.01
C THR A 182 37.46 38.95 -0.48
N GLU A 183 37.82 37.74 -0.06
CA GLU A 183 38.99 37.00 -0.54
C GLU A 183 38.66 36.14 -1.76
N ALA A 184 37.40 35.69 -1.85
CA ALA A 184 36.92 34.83 -2.92
C ALA A 184 36.99 35.53 -4.31
N PRO A 185 37.53 34.86 -5.34
CA PRO A 185 37.78 35.45 -6.66
C PRO A 185 36.48 35.74 -7.43
N VAL A 186 36.59 36.61 -8.44
CA VAL A 186 35.54 36.76 -9.46
C VAL A 186 35.59 35.56 -10.40
N LEU A 187 34.45 34.89 -10.55
CA LEU A 187 34.24 33.78 -11.48
C LEU A 187 33.66 34.30 -12.80
N THR A 188 33.85 33.52 -13.87
CA THR A 188 33.27 33.81 -15.19
C THR A 188 32.44 32.61 -15.63
N PRO A 189 31.13 32.57 -15.31
CA PRO A 189 30.25 31.53 -15.81
C PRO A 189 30.18 31.55 -17.35
N GLN A 190 30.11 30.38 -17.97
CA GLN A 190 29.74 30.28 -19.38
C GLN A 190 28.24 30.54 -19.52
N THR A 191 27.83 31.32 -20.52
CA THR A 191 26.41 31.60 -20.82
C THR A 191 25.99 30.88 -22.08
N HIS A 192 24.87 30.16 -21.99
CA HIS A 192 24.25 29.44 -23.08
C HIS A 192 22.95 30.13 -23.53
N GLN A 193 22.39 29.72 -24.67
CA GLN A 193 21.27 30.42 -25.30
C GLN A 193 19.88 29.98 -24.82
N ALA A 194 19.73 28.80 -24.20
CA ALA A 194 18.43 28.33 -23.73
C ALA A 194 17.74 29.33 -22.79
N THR A 195 16.43 29.51 -22.98
CA THR A 195 15.56 30.43 -22.22
C THR A 195 14.27 29.77 -21.74
N VAL A 196 14.19 28.42 -21.78
CA VAL A 196 12.96 27.69 -21.38
C VAL A 196 12.73 27.65 -19.87
N PHE A 197 13.67 28.19 -19.09
CA PHE A 197 13.57 28.35 -17.63
C PHE A 197 13.23 29.80 -17.20
N GLU A 198 12.69 30.64 -18.10
CA GLU A 198 12.20 31.99 -17.76
C GLU A 198 11.22 31.96 -16.59
N ASN A 199 10.34 30.97 -16.56
CA ASN A 199 9.31 30.80 -15.55
C ASN A 199 9.49 29.48 -14.78
N ALA A 200 10.72 28.97 -14.68
CA ALA A 200 11.04 27.83 -13.83
C ALA A 200 11.14 28.26 -12.36
N GLY A 201 10.70 27.36 -11.47
CA GLY A 201 11.15 27.34 -10.08
C GLY A 201 12.55 26.72 -10.01
N ASP A 202 12.66 25.62 -9.25
CA ASP A 202 13.90 24.85 -9.23
C ASP A 202 14.11 24.02 -10.51
N ILE A 203 15.38 23.70 -10.74
CA ILE A 203 15.84 22.87 -11.85
C ILE A 203 16.52 21.63 -11.28
N THR A 204 16.43 20.51 -11.97
CA THR A 204 17.24 19.33 -11.66
C THR A 204 17.46 18.50 -12.92
N THR A 205 18.21 17.40 -12.84
CA THR A 205 18.51 16.53 -13.98
C THR A 205 17.63 15.29 -14.03
N VAL A 206 17.37 14.81 -15.25
CA VAL A 206 16.88 13.47 -15.57
C VAL A 206 17.94 12.76 -16.38
N ARG A 207 18.14 11.46 -16.14
CA ARG A 207 19.10 10.65 -16.89
C ARG A 207 18.48 9.38 -17.43
N GLN A 208 18.44 9.28 -18.75
CA GLN A 208 17.82 8.17 -19.47
C GLN A 208 18.74 6.94 -19.50
N SER A 209 18.15 5.77 -19.73
CA SER A 209 18.85 4.47 -19.72
C SER A 209 19.91 4.31 -20.82
N ASP A 210 19.85 5.11 -21.88
CA ASP A 210 20.89 5.19 -22.92
C ASP A 210 22.09 6.08 -22.53
N GLY A 211 22.00 6.77 -21.38
CA GLY A 211 23.01 7.66 -20.83
C GLY A 211 22.80 9.14 -21.14
N THR A 212 21.75 9.50 -21.89
CA THR A 212 21.35 10.90 -22.13
C THR A 212 21.03 11.59 -20.82
N GLU A 213 21.58 12.79 -20.61
CA GLU A 213 21.36 13.61 -19.42
C GLU A 213 20.65 14.90 -19.84
N LEU A 214 19.58 15.25 -19.12
CA LEU A 214 18.63 16.29 -19.49
C LEU A 214 18.42 17.18 -18.28
N LEU A 215 18.64 18.48 -18.43
CA LEU A 215 18.30 19.47 -17.42
C LEU A 215 16.83 19.83 -17.58
N ILE A 216 16.04 19.69 -16.52
CA ILE A 216 14.60 19.91 -16.55
C ILE A 216 14.11 20.86 -15.45
N ALA A 217 12.92 21.42 -15.67
CA ALA A 217 12.20 22.25 -14.70
C ALA A 217 10.70 22.28 -15.03
N TYR A 218 9.87 22.79 -14.11
CA TYR A 218 8.46 23.06 -14.38
C TYR A 218 8.22 24.54 -14.75
N ASP A 219 7.71 24.82 -15.95
CA ASP A 219 7.27 26.15 -16.38
C ASP A 219 5.80 26.36 -15.97
N TYR A 220 5.56 27.19 -14.96
CA TYR A 220 4.22 27.37 -14.37
C TYR A 220 3.21 28.06 -15.31
N PRO A 221 3.55 29.04 -16.20
CA PRO A 221 2.58 29.63 -17.11
C PRO A 221 2.14 28.69 -18.23
N ALA A 222 3.04 27.86 -18.76
CA ALA A 222 2.70 26.90 -19.81
C ALA A 222 2.10 25.59 -19.25
N ASN A 223 2.30 25.32 -17.96
CA ASN A 223 2.01 24.05 -17.31
C ASN A 223 2.72 22.88 -17.99
N LYS A 224 4.05 23.00 -18.13
CA LYS A 224 4.89 22.10 -18.93
C LYS A 224 6.25 21.86 -18.28
N VAL A 225 6.79 20.66 -18.49
CA VAL A 225 8.21 20.39 -18.24
C VAL A 225 9.04 21.09 -19.33
N ALA A 226 9.89 22.00 -18.90
CA ALA A 226 10.96 22.58 -19.70
C ALA A 226 12.14 21.61 -19.73
N VAL A 227 12.70 21.36 -20.91
CA VAL A 227 13.81 20.40 -21.12
C VAL A 227 14.93 21.04 -21.93
N VAL A 228 16.16 20.85 -21.48
CA VAL A 228 17.42 21.24 -22.12
C VAL A 228 18.34 20.01 -22.13
N ASP A 229 18.98 19.70 -23.26
CA ASP A 229 19.93 18.59 -23.34
C ASP A 229 21.28 19.00 -22.73
N ALA A 230 21.85 18.21 -21.82
CA ALA A 230 23.12 18.55 -21.16
C ALA A 230 24.31 18.65 -22.15
N SER A 231 24.20 18.01 -23.32
CA SER A 231 25.17 18.11 -24.42
C SER A 231 24.96 19.33 -25.34
N ASP A 232 23.79 19.99 -25.28
CA ASP A 232 23.45 21.22 -26.03
C ASP A 232 22.63 22.20 -25.17
N LEU A 233 23.29 22.82 -24.18
CA LEU A 233 22.70 23.83 -23.29
C LEU A 233 22.28 25.13 -24.02
N ASP A 234 22.58 25.27 -25.32
CA ASP A 234 22.11 26.40 -26.15
C ASP A 234 20.66 26.19 -26.66
N SER A 235 20.12 24.97 -26.58
CA SER A 235 18.80 24.58 -27.09
C SER A 235 17.88 24.04 -26.00
N GLY A 236 16.58 24.31 -26.10
CA GLY A 236 15.59 23.78 -25.15
C GLY A 236 14.15 23.94 -25.65
N ALA A 237 13.24 23.13 -25.10
CA ALA A 237 11.82 23.16 -25.47
C ALA A 237 10.90 22.90 -24.26
N LEU A 238 9.64 23.33 -24.37
CA LEU A 238 8.57 23.04 -23.40
C LEU A 238 7.78 21.82 -23.88
N TYR A 239 8.02 20.67 -23.25
CA TYR A 239 7.42 19.39 -23.66
C TYR A 239 5.91 19.39 -23.35
N THR A 240 5.13 18.58 -24.07
CA THR A 240 3.71 18.42 -23.79
C THR A 240 3.56 17.50 -22.59
N THR A 241 3.08 18.05 -21.48
CA THR A 241 3.10 17.38 -20.18
C THR A 241 1.72 16.84 -19.80
N THR A 242 1.67 15.56 -19.46
CA THR A 242 0.56 14.96 -18.70
C THR A 242 0.76 15.32 -17.23
N LEU A 243 -0.25 15.93 -16.61
CA LEU A 243 -0.24 16.28 -15.18
C LEU A 243 -1.10 15.28 -14.40
N PRO A 244 -0.76 14.99 -13.13
CA PRO A 244 -1.53 14.10 -12.29
C PRO A 244 -2.70 14.85 -11.62
N ASP A 245 -3.72 14.11 -11.20
CA ASP A 245 -4.81 14.69 -10.40
C ASP A 245 -4.27 15.26 -9.09
N GLY A 246 -4.78 16.44 -8.70
CA GLY A 246 -4.35 17.15 -7.48
C GLY A 246 -3.15 18.09 -7.65
N PHE A 247 -2.43 18.06 -8.78
CA PHE A 247 -1.32 19.00 -9.01
C PHE A 247 -1.80 20.46 -9.13
N ASP A 248 -1.28 21.33 -8.27
CA ASP A 248 -1.73 22.73 -8.17
C ASP A 248 -1.13 23.63 -9.26
N THR A 249 -1.84 23.77 -10.38
CA THR A 249 -1.49 24.70 -11.48
C THR A 249 -1.87 26.16 -11.21
N SER A 250 -2.37 26.52 -10.01
CA SER A 250 -2.93 27.85 -9.74
C SER A 250 -1.93 28.88 -9.19
N GLY A 251 -0.77 28.43 -8.73
CA GLY A 251 0.28 29.27 -8.14
C GLY A 251 1.10 30.05 -9.16
N TYR A 252 1.52 31.27 -8.80
CA TYR A 252 2.50 32.07 -9.53
C TYR A 252 3.84 32.00 -8.76
N ASN A 253 4.91 31.52 -9.41
CA ASN A 253 6.26 31.29 -8.86
C ASN A 253 6.40 30.30 -7.67
N ASP A 254 5.37 30.10 -6.84
CA ASP A 254 5.40 29.23 -5.64
C ASP A 254 4.68 27.87 -5.85
N VAL A 255 4.71 27.31 -7.08
CA VAL A 255 4.19 25.95 -7.32
C VAL A 255 5.26 24.92 -6.95
N VAL A 256 6.33 24.84 -7.74
CA VAL A 256 7.45 23.92 -7.53
C VAL A 256 8.58 24.63 -6.79
N GLY A 257 8.94 24.12 -5.62
CA GLY A 257 10.16 24.47 -4.89
C GLY A 257 11.25 23.44 -5.11
N ALA A 258 11.93 23.06 -4.02
CA ALA A 258 13.03 22.10 -3.99
C ALA A 258 12.91 20.94 -5.00
N ALA A 259 13.98 20.72 -5.76
CA ALA A 259 14.12 19.64 -6.73
C ALA A 259 15.32 18.72 -6.42
N TRP A 260 15.26 17.47 -6.89
CA TRP A 260 16.30 16.45 -6.68
C TRP A 260 16.39 15.48 -7.85
N VAL A 261 17.56 14.87 -8.04
CA VAL A 261 17.78 13.72 -8.93
C VAL A 261 18.21 12.50 -8.12
N THR A 262 17.62 11.34 -8.42
CA THR A 262 18.02 10.07 -7.78
C THR A 262 19.27 9.48 -8.41
N ALA A 263 19.89 8.52 -7.70
CA ALA A 263 20.97 7.72 -8.26
C ALA A 263 20.57 6.91 -9.53
N SER A 264 19.26 6.64 -9.76
CA SER A 264 18.73 6.04 -10.98
C SER A 264 18.57 7.02 -12.14
N GLY A 265 18.48 8.33 -11.87
CA GLY A 265 18.30 9.37 -12.88
C GLY A 265 16.89 9.95 -12.98
N ASP A 266 16.03 9.70 -11.98
CA ASP A 266 14.66 10.20 -11.92
C ASP A 266 14.61 11.53 -11.16
N ALA A 267 13.84 12.48 -11.67
CA ALA A 267 13.72 13.81 -11.07
C ALA A 267 12.51 13.92 -10.15
N TYR A 268 12.69 14.60 -9.02
CA TYR A 268 11.66 14.83 -8.02
C TYR A 268 11.53 16.31 -7.69
N PHE A 269 10.32 16.73 -7.36
CA PHE A 269 9.93 18.12 -7.13
C PHE A 269 8.99 18.22 -5.93
N SER A 270 9.26 19.10 -4.99
CA SER A 270 8.33 19.42 -3.90
C SER A 270 7.45 20.61 -4.25
N LEU A 271 6.23 20.66 -3.72
CA LEU A 271 5.40 21.85 -3.85
C LEU A 271 5.56 22.81 -2.66
N ASN A 272 5.77 24.09 -2.94
CA ASN A 272 5.96 25.13 -1.92
C ASN A 272 4.69 25.37 -1.07
N ASN A 273 3.51 25.09 -1.63
CA ASN A 273 2.24 25.11 -0.90
C ASN A 273 2.09 23.95 0.12
N GLY A 274 3.03 22.99 0.17
CA GLY A 274 2.96 21.78 1.00
C GLY A 274 2.19 20.63 0.38
N GLY A 275 1.81 20.72 -0.91
CA GLY A 275 0.98 19.74 -1.63
C GLY A 275 1.69 18.45 -2.08
N GLY A 276 2.74 18.03 -1.37
CA GLY A 276 3.44 16.77 -1.61
C GLY A 276 4.71 16.85 -2.46
N ILE A 277 5.15 15.67 -2.92
CA ILE A 277 6.26 15.44 -3.85
C ILE A 277 5.71 14.86 -5.16
N TYR A 278 6.29 15.27 -6.28
CA TYR A 278 5.97 14.80 -7.63
C TYR A 278 7.25 14.37 -8.35
N ALA A 279 7.13 13.45 -9.30
CA ALA A 279 8.26 12.88 -10.03
C ALA A 279 8.13 13.08 -11.54
N VAL A 280 9.27 13.18 -12.23
CA VAL A 280 9.40 12.99 -13.68
C VAL A 280 10.38 11.83 -13.86
N PHE A 281 9.83 10.64 -14.10
CA PHE A 281 10.63 9.44 -14.31
C PHE A 281 11.36 9.48 -15.65
N ALA A 282 12.55 8.88 -15.69
CA ALA A 282 13.42 8.96 -16.87
C ALA A 282 12.83 8.27 -18.13
N GLU A 283 11.92 7.31 -17.93
CA GLU A 283 11.21 6.60 -18.99
C GLU A 283 9.97 7.33 -19.54
N ASP A 284 9.38 8.25 -18.76
CA ASP A 284 8.21 9.05 -19.15
C ASP A 284 8.57 10.34 -19.91
N LEU A 285 9.87 10.61 -20.09
CA LEU A 285 10.37 11.78 -20.80
C LEU A 285 10.79 11.42 -22.23
N ASP A 286 9.87 11.58 -23.19
CA ASP A 286 10.11 11.27 -24.60
C ASP A 286 10.69 12.50 -25.34
N THR A 287 11.99 12.46 -25.59
CA THR A 287 12.73 13.52 -26.32
C THR A 287 12.44 13.56 -27.83
N VAL A 288 11.91 12.49 -28.41
CA VAL A 288 11.58 12.37 -29.84
C VAL A 288 10.22 13.01 -30.13
N ASN A 289 9.22 12.71 -29.29
CA ASN A 289 7.86 13.26 -29.40
C ASN A 289 7.66 14.55 -28.60
N GLN A 290 8.63 14.94 -27.77
CA GLN A 290 8.58 16.08 -26.86
C GLN A 290 7.38 16.01 -25.91
N THR A 291 7.24 14.86 -25.24
CA THR A 291 6.22 14.61 -24.21
C THR A 291 6.86 14.27 -22.87
N ALA A 292 6.17 14.60 -21.79
CA ALA A 292 6.59 14.29 -20.42
C ALA A 292 5.37 13.83 -19.61
N VAL A 293 5.55 12.95 -18.63
CA VAL A 293 4.59 12.76 -17.54
C VAL A 293 5.18 13.39 -16.28
N LEU A 294 4.33 14.12 -15.55
CA LEU A 294 4.58 14.48 -14.17
C LEU A 294 3.67 13.58 -13.33
N SER A 295 4.27 12.75 -12.48
CA SER A 295 3.55 11.78 -11.65
C SER A 295 3.44 12.27 -10.21
N ALA A 296 2.32 11.94 -9.57
CA ALA A 296 2.20 12.09 -8.12
C ALA A 296 3.02 11.00 -7.42
N THR A 297 3.48 11.26 -6.20
CA THR A 297 4.11 10.25 -5.33
C THR A 297 3.22 9.94 -4.13
N GLU A 298 3.51 8.85 -3.42
CA GLU A 298 2.83 8.50 -2.16
C GLU A 298 2.88 9.63 -1.10
N VAL A 299 3.88 10.52 -1.17
CA VAL A 299 4.01 11.70 -0.31
C VAL A 299 3.12 12.83 -0.84
N THR A 300 1.84 12.77 -0.48
CA THR A 300 0.79 13.73 -0.91
C THR A 300 0.73 15.04 -0.10
N SER A 301 1.52 15.17 0.97
CA SER A 301 1.57 16.37 1.82
C SER A 301 2.96 16.53 2.43
N THR A 302 3.44 17.77 2.54
CA THR A 302 4.70 18.14 3.19
C THR A 302 4.56 19.48 3.92
N GLN A 303 5.60 19.93 4.63
CA GLN A 303 5.62 21.27 5.24
C GLN A 303 5.60 22.36 4.16
N GLN A 304 4.64 23.30 4.26
CA GLN A 304 4.61 24.52 3.45
C GLN A 304 5.87 25.37 3.68
N THR A 305 6.55 25.75 2.60
CA THR A 305 7.78 26.55 2.59
C THR A 305 7.93 27.29 1.26
N ASN A 306 8.58 28.44 1.22
CA ASN A 306 8.80 29.20 -0.03
C ASN A 306 10.17 29.92 -0.08
N GLN A 307 11.12 29.45 0.72
CA GLN A 307 12.54 29.85 0.69
C GLN A 307 13.39 28.60 0.87
N ASN A 308 13.22 27.66 -0.07
CA ASN A 308 13.85 26.36 -0.08
C ASN A 308 14.64 26.12 -1.37
N ASP A 309 15.57 25.17 -1.27
CA ASP A 309 16.25 24.54 -2.41
C ASP A 309 16.38 23.05 -2.09
N GLY A 310 16.31 22.21 -3.11
CA GLY A 310 16.58 20.77 -2.99
C GLY A 310 18.04 20.45 -3.24
N PHE A 311 18.60 19.51 -2.48
CA PHE A 311 19.92 18.95 -2.74
C PHE A 311 20.05 17.56 -2.11
N GLY A 312 21.13 16.85 -2.45
CA GLY A 312 21.41 15.50 -1.95
C GLY A 312 21.34 14.47 -3.07
N CYS A 313 21.62 13.23 -2.70
CA CYS A 313 21.75 12.10 -3.60
C CYS A 313 20.84 10.96 -3.14
N PRO A 314 19.50 11.09 -3.26
CA PRO A 314 18.60 10.02 -2.88
C PRO A 314 18.91 8.73 -3.65
N THR A 315 19.06 7.64 -2.90
CA THR A 315 18.97 6.30 -3.48
C THR A 315 17.51 5.99 -3.80
N ALA A 316 17.25 4.91 -4.52
CA ALA A 316 15.87 4.46 -4.78
C ALA A 316 15.09 4.12 -3.49
N ALA A 317 15.75 3.95 -2.34
CA ALA A 317 15.09 3.74 -1.05
C ALA A 317 14.84 5.04 -0.26
N ASP A 318 15.41 6.17 -0.70
CA ASP A 318 15.26 7.49 -0.08
C ASP A 318 14.38 8.43 -0.92
N ALA A 319 13.77 7.90 -1.99
CA ALA A 319 12.87 8.60 -2.90
C ALA A 319 11.45 8.01 -2.76
N PRO A 320 10.39 8.84 -2.68
CA PRO A 320 9.01 8.35 -2.65
C PRO A 320 8.68 7.50 -3.88
N GLU A 321 7.91 6.41 -3.69
CA GLU A 321 7.39 5.65 -4.83
C GLU A 321 6.32 6.48 -5.58
N GLU A 322 6.11 6.17 -6.87
CA GLU A 322 4.99 6.72 -7.62
C GLU A 322 3.68 6.41 -6.87
N ALA A 323 2.79 7.39 -6.76
CA ALA A 323 1.44 7.14 -6.26
C ALA A 323 0.76 6.19 -7.24
N GLY A 324 0.75 4.90 -6.90
CA GLY A 324 0.15 3.85 -7.71
C GLY A 324 -1.25 4.29 -8.16
N ALA A 325 -1.46 4.27 -9.48
CA ALA A 325 -2.68 4.77 -10.11
C ALA A 325 -3.91 4.32 -9.33
N ALA A 326 -4.66 5.31 -8.82
CA ALA A 326 -5.75 5.21 -7.84
C ALA A 326 -6.13 3.76 -7.48
N SER A 327 -5.46 3.22 -6.46
CA SER A 327 -5.43 1.80 -6.05
C SER A 327 -6.58 0.99 -6.64
N GLU A 328 -6.32 0.08 -7.59
CA GLU A 328 -7.40 -0.72 -8.17
C GLU A 328 -8.22 -1.36 -7.04
N TYR A 329 -9.48 -0.95 -6.93
CA TYR A 329 -10.43 -1.52 -5.99
C TYR A 329 -11.08 -2.70 -6.68
N SER A 330 -11.09 -3.83 -5.99
CA SER A 330 -12.12 -4.84 -6.21
C SER A 330 -13.32 -4.54 -5.30
N THR A 331 -14.49 -5.03 -5.68
CA THR A 331 -15.71 -4.91 -4.88
C THR A 331 -16.08 -6.26 -4.25
N ILE A 332 -16.38 -6.26 -2.95
CA ILE A 332 -17.09 -7.37 -2.30
C ILE A 332 -18.59 -7.06 -2.36
N THR A 333 -19.29 -7.74 -3.27
CA THR A 333 -20.75 -7.72 -3.36
C THR A 333 -21.35 -8.79 -2.45
N TYR A 334 -22.48 -8.48 -1.80
CA TYR A 334 -23.22 -9.44 -0.98
C TYR A 334 -24.50 -9.88 -1.70
N ASP A 335 -24.73 -11.18 -1.80
CA ASP A 335 -25.99 -11.76 -2.25
C ASP A 335 -26.72 -12.38 -1.04
N ALA A 336 -27.82 -11.75 -0.64
CA ALA A 336 -28.62 -12.19 0.50
C ALA A 336 -29.42 -13.49 0.24
N GLN A 337 -29.37 -14.07 -0.97
CA GLN A 337 -29.98 -15.37 -1.30
C GLN A 337 -31.47 -15.47 -0.95
N GLY A 338 -32.20 -14.35 -1.12
CA GLY A 338 -33.63 -14.22 -0.81
C GLY A 338 -33.95 -13.58 0.55
N GLY A 339 -32.96 -13.41 1.44
CA GLY A 339 -33.11 -12.60 2.66
C GLY A 339 -33.02 -11.10 2.40
N ALA A 340 -33.27 -10.28 3.42
CA ALA A 340 -33.19 -8.82 3.36
C ALA A 340 -32.88 -8.20 4.74
N PRO A 341 -32.28 -7.00 4.81
CA PRO A 341 -31.71 -6.24 3.69
C PRO A 341 -30.43 -6.87 3.16
N THR A 342 -30.16 -6.71 1.86
CA THR A 342 -28.82 -6.97 1.32
C THR A 342 -27.86 -5.91 1.88
N PRO A 343 -26.70 -6.29 2.45
CA PRO A 343 -25.70 -5.31 2.88
C PRO A 343 -25.19 -4.46 1.73
N VAL A 344 -24.65 -3.28 2.07
CA VAL A 344 -23.93 -2.43 1.11
C VAL A 344 -22.62 -3.13 0.75
N GLU A 345 -22.23 -3.02 -0.53
CA GLU A 345 -20.96 -3.54 -1.04
C GLU A 345 -19.76 -2.94 -0.29
N THR A 346 -18.65 -3.68 -0.22
CA THR A 346 -17.43 -3.25 0.48
C THR A 346 -16.30 -3.05 -0.51
N ASP A 347 -15.75 -1.83 -0.54
CA ASP A 347 -14.55 -1.49 -1.30
C ASP A 347 -13.34 -2.29 -0.76
N CYS A 348 -12.63 -2.99 -1.64
CA CYS A 348 -11.54 -3.92 -1.31
C CYS A 348 -10.26 -3.51 -2.07
N PRO A 349 -9.33 -2.74 -1.46
CA PRO A 349 -8.10 -2.33 -2.15
C PRO A 349 -7.25 -3.55 -2.53
N ILE A 350 -6.95 -3.74 -3.82
CA ILE A 350 -6.23 -4.94 -4.29
C ILE A 350 -4.88 -5.10 -3.57
N GLY A 351 -4.57 -6.35 -3.18
CA GLY A 351 -3.36 -6.69 -2.44
C GLY A 351 -3.44 -6.51 -0.92
N THR A 352 -4.57 -6.03 -0.39
CA THR A 352 -4.82 -5.89 1.06
C THR A 352 -5.75 -6.99 1.61
N LEU A 353 -5.83 -7.07 2.94
CA LEU A 353 -6.93 -7.75 3.63
C LEU A 353 -7.96 -6.71 4.07
N THR A 354 -9.24 -6.95 3.81
CA THR A 354 -10.36 -6.06 4.17
C THR A 354 -11.40 -6.81 5.01
N PRO A 355 -11.92 -6.23 6.12
CA PRO A 355 -12.96 -6.86 6.91
C PRO A 355 -14.32 -6.75 6.19
N ILE A 356 -15.07 -7.85 6.13
CA ILE A 356 -16.43 -7.86 5.57
C ILE A 356 -17.43 -7.23 6.54
N THR A 357 -18.60 -6.88 6.03
CA THR A 357 -19.67 -6.27 6.82
C THR A 357 -20.07 -7.11 8.05
N ASN A 358 -20.50 -6.42 9.10
CA ASN A 358 -21.13 -7.03 10.27
C ASN A 358 -22.66 -7.18 10.08
N ASP A 359 -23.23 -6.56 9.05
CA ASP A 359 -24.65 -6.63 8.74
C ASP A 359 -25.02 -8.03 8.22
N ILE A 360 -26.13 -8.58 8.73
CA ILE A 360 -26.66 -9.87 8.30
C ILE A 360 -28.07 -9.71 7.72
N PRO A 361 -28.39 -10.36 6.58
CA PRO A 361 -29.75 -10.39 6.04
C PRO A 361 -30.64 -11.31 6.88
N GLU A 362 -31.87 -10.87 7.13
CA GLU A 362 -32.94 -11.68 7.73
C GLU A 362 -33.68 -12.44 6.62
N LEU A 363 -33.86 -13.76 6.79
CA LEU A 363 -34.72 -14.59 5.95
C LEU A 363 -35.79 -15.21 6.85
N PRO A 364 -37.09 -14.90 6.68
CA PRO A 364 -38.12 -15.41 7.57
C PRO A 364 -38.06 -16.93 7.69
N ASN A 365 -38.08 -17.43 8.94
CA ASN A 365 -38.05 -18.85 9.32
C ASN A 365 -36.68 -19.54 9.15
N TYR A 366 -35.62 -18.75 8.96
CA TYR A 366 -34.26 -19.22 8.74
C TYR A 366 -33.26 -18.35 9.50
N LEU A 367 -32.32 -18.99 10.20
CA LEU A 367 -31.21 -18.32 10.86
C LEU A 367 -30.06 -18.14 9.88
N PHE A 368 -29.57 -16.91 9.74
CA PHE A 368 -28.31 -16.64 9.03
C PHE A 368 -27.16 -17.41 9.71
N SER A 369 -26.40 -18.17 8.92
CA SER A 369 -25.30 -19.00 9.41
C SER A 369 -23.94 -18.34 9.15
N TYR A 370 -23.68 -17.93 7.90
CA TYR A 370 -22.42 -17.33 7.44
C TYR A 370 -22.54 -16.84 5.99
N TRP A 371 -21.54 -16.08 5.55
CA TRP A 371 -21.27 -15.77 4.15
C TRP A 371 -20.42 -16.87 3.51
N ASN A 372 -20.63 -17.18 2.23
CA ASN A 372 -19.84 -18.17 1.50
C ASN A 372 -19.45 -17.68 0.10
N THR A 373 -18.27 -18.04 -0.41
CA THR A 373 -17.82 -17.66 -1.77
C THR A 373 -18.53 -18.42 -2.90
N ALA A 374 -19.40 -19.38 -2.58
CA ALA A 374 -20.24 -20.09 -3.53
C ALA A 374 -21.71 -20.10 -3.08
N ALA A 375 -22.62 -19.91 -4.03
CA ALA A 375 -24.06 -19.85 -3.78
C ALA A 375 -24.64 -21.13 -3.16
N ASP A 376 -24.00 -22.29 -3.38
CA ASP A 376 -24.39 -23.60 -2.85
C ASP A 376 -23.70 -23.96 -1.51
N GLY A 377 -22.93 -23.05 -0.93
CA GLY A 377 -22.21 -23.26 0.32
C GLY A 377 -20.92 -24.10 0.20
N SER A 378 -20.51 -24.51 -1.01
CA SER A 378 -19.32 -25.33 -1.23
C SER A 378 -17.97 -24.57 -1.14
N GLY A 379 -18.02 -23.24 -1.09
CA GLY A 379 -16.87 -22.35 -1.07
C GLY A 379 -16.32 -22.05 0.33
N ILE A 380 -15.52 -20.99 0.44
CA ILE A 380 -14.91 -20.55 1.69
C ILE A 380 -15.97 -19.87 2.55
N ILE A 381 -16.00 -20.21 3.85
CA ILE A 381 -16.90 -19.65 4.86
C ILE A 381 -16.26 -18.39 5.46
N PHE A 382 -17.04 -17.31 5.56
CA PHE A 382 -16.72 -16.09 6.29
C PHE A 382 -17.84 -15.73 7.26
N HIS A 383 -17.50 -15.43 8.50
CA HIS A 383 -18.41 -14.85 9.48
C HIS A 383 -18.42 -13.31 9.37
N PRO A 384 -19.49 -12.63 9.81
CA PRO A 384 -19.56 -11.16 9.77
C PRO A 384 -18.35 -10.54 10.52
N GLY A 385 -17.65 -9.61 9.87
CA GLY A 385 -16.41 -9.01 10.37
C GLY A 385 -15.11 -9.80 10.11
N ASP A 386 -15.15 -10.99 9.49
CA ASP A 386 -13.94 -11.71 9.04
C ASP A 386 -13.21 -10.96 7.90
N TRP A 387 -11.95 -11.30 7.67
CA TRP A 387 -11.09 -10.62 6.68
C TRP A 387 -11.00 -11.41 5.37
N VAL A 388 -11.27 -10.73 4.25
CA VAL A 388 -11.13 -11.24 2.87
C VAL A 388 -9.86 -10.68 2.24
N ASP A 389 -9.23 -11.49 1.39
CA ASP A 389 -8.08 -11.10 0.56
C ASP A 389 -8.56 -10.46 -0.75
N CYS A 390 -8.17 -9.20 -0.97
CA CYS A 390 -8.58 -8.42 -2.13
C CYS A 390 -7.75 -8.75 -3.40
N SER A 391 -6.71 -9.57 -3.31
CA SER A 391 -5.85 -9.91 -4.46
C SER A 391 -6.52 -10.78 -5.54
N ALA A 392 -7.70 -11.34 -5.26
CA ALA A 392 -8.47 -12.17 -6.18
C ALA A 392 -9.33 -11.38 -7.20
N GLY A 393 -9.43 -10.06 -7.07
CA GLY A 393 -10.38 -9.23 -7.83
C GLY A 393 -11.80 -9.22 -7.21
N ASP A 394 -12.79 -8.82 -8.00
CA ASP A 394 -14.20 -8.73 -7.57
C ASP A 394 -14.73 -10.06 -7.04
N GLN A 395 -15.42 -10.01 -5.90
CA GLN A 395 -15.91 -11.18 -5.18
C GLN A 395 -17.38 -11.01 -4.82
N THR A 396 -18.14 -12.12 -4.89
CA THR A 396 -19.52 -12.17 -4.39
C THR A 396 -19.60 -13.15 -3.23
N LEU A 397 -20.15 -12.69 -2.11
CA LEU A 397 -20.41 -13.49 -0.93
C LEU A 397 -21.90 -13.77 -0.80
N TYR A 398 -22.25 -15.06 -0.74
CA TYR A 398 -23.62 -15.55 -0.70
C TYR A 398 -24.01 -15.91 0.73
N ALA A 399 -25.13 -15.36 1.22
CA ALA A 399 -25.67 -15.69 2.53
C ALA A 399 -26.11 -17.17 2.57
N GLN A 400 -25.71 -17.88 3.62
CA GLN A 400 -26.12 -19.26 3.89
C GLN A 400 -26.96 -19.31 5.17
N TYR A 401 -27.97 -20.18 5.17
CA TYR A 401 -29.00 -20.21 6.20
C TYR A 401 -29.28 -21.64 6.68
N SER A 402 -29.67 -21.76 7.95
CA SER A 402 -30.23 -22.97 8.54
C SER A 402 -31.71 -22.76 8.88
N PRO A 403 -32.63 -23.70 8.60
CA PRO A 403 -34.03 -23.57 9.03
C PRO A 403 -34.13 -23.35 10.53
N GLU A 404 -35.03 -22.47 10.96
CA GLU A 404 -35.40 -22.38 12.38
C GLU A 404 -36.03 -23.69 12.86
N THR A 405 -35.78 -24.04 14.12
CA THR A 405 -36.39 -25.19 14.79
C THR A 405 -37.47 -24.75 15.77
N LYS A 406 -38.49 -25.59 15.92
CA LYS A 406 -39.58 -25.47 16.89
C LYS A 406 -39.55 -26.65 17.85
N ASP A 407 -39.91 -26.39 19.10
CA ASP A 407 -39.92 -27.41 20.16
C ASP A 407 -41.30 -28.07 20.25
N VAL A 408 -41.32 -29.41 20.26
CA VAL A 408 -42.52 -30.22 20.42
C VAL A 408 -42.36 -31.09 21.67
N ALA A 409 -43.07 -30.76 22.74
CA ALA A 409 -43.02 -31.48 24.02
C ALA A 409 -44.27 -32.33 24.26
N TYR A 410 -44.07 -33.49 24.88
CA TYR A 410 -45.14 -34.44 25.25
C TYR A 410 -45.12 -34.74 26.75
N ASP A 411 -46.25 -34.46 27.42
CA ASP A 411 -46.55 -34.88 28.79
C ASP A 411 -47.58 -36.02 28.76
N TYR A 412 -47.18 -37.21 29.21
CA TYR A 412 -48.04 -38.39 29.24
C TYR A 412 -49.08 -38.39 30.37
N ASN A 413 -49.21 -37.29 31.14
CA ASN A 413 -50.28 -37.04 32.10
C ASN A 413 -50.43 -38.14 33.17
N GLY A 414 -49.30 -38.56 33.75
CA GLY A 414 -49.23 -39.58 34.79
C GLY A 414 -49.04 -41.02 34.30
N ALA A 415 -49.13 -41.29 32.99
CA ALA A 415 -48.84 -42.62 32.42
C ALA A 415 -47.32 -42.95 32.35
N SER A 416 -46.45 -41.96 32.55
CA SER A 416 -44.98 -42.10 32.56
C SER A 416 -44.35 -41.09 33.53
N GLU A 417 -43.20 -41.43 34.11
CA GLU A 417 -42.37 -40.49 34.89
C GLU A 417 -41.48 -39.60 34.01
N PHE A 418 -41.42 -39.85 32.70
CA PHE A 418 -40.60 -39.11 31.74
C PHE A 418 -41.47 -38.42 30.70
N SER A 419 -41.21 -37.14 30.42
CA SER A 419 -41.63 -36.47 29.18
C SER A 419 -40.64 -36.72 28.05
N VAL A 420 -41.11 -36.62 26.80
CA VAL A 420 -40.26 -36.62 25.61
C VAL A 420 -40.39 -35.28 24.87
N SER A 421 -39.34 -34.91 24.15
CA SER A 421 -39.28 -33.67 23.37
C SER A 421 -38.59 -33.91 22.03
N TYR A 422 -39.18 -33.39 20.97
CA TYR A 422 -38.64 -33.41 19.61
C TYR A 422 -38.42 -31.98 19.12
N VAL A 423 -37.62 -31.83 18.06
CA VAL A 423 -37.57 -30.61 17.28
C VAL A 423 -38.10 -30.86 15.88
N CYS A 424 -38.89 -29.94 15.35
CA CYS A 424 -39.27 -29.89 13.94
C CYS A 424 -38.76 -28.60 13.29
N PHE A 425 -38.63 -28.58 11.96
CA PHE A 425 -38.18 -27.38 11.24
C PHE A 425 -39.38 -26.50 10.86
N TYR A 426 -39.27 -25.19 11.11
CA TYR A 426 -40.33 -24.22 10.81
C TYR A 426 -40.81 -24.37 9.37
N GLY A 427 -42.14 -24.39 9.18
CA GLY A 427 -42.75 -24.46 7.85
C GLY A 427 -42.66 -25.84 7.18
N GLY A 428 -41.97 -26.79 7.81
CA GLY A 428 -42.14 -28.21 7.55
C GLY A 428 -43.39 -28.77 8.23
N THR A 429 -43.50 -30.10 8.22
CA THR A 429 -44.50 -30.86 8.98
C THR A 429 -43.80 -31.86 9.90
N PHE A 430 -44.46 -32.27 10.97
CA PHE A 430 -44.06 -33.43 11.75
C PHE A 430 -45.24 -34.40 11.93
N VAL A 431 -44.92 -35.60 12.41
CA VAL A 431 -45.90 -36.65 12.72
C VAL A 431 -46.10 -36.64 14.24
N VAL A 432 -47.34 -36.48 14.68
CA VAL A 432 -47.71 -36.53 16.11
C VAL A 432 -47.37 -37.92 16.66
N ASP A 433 -46.70 -37.95 17.82
CA ASP A 433 -46.09 -39.16 18.36
C ASP A 433 -47.07 -40.34 18.46
N SER A 434 -46.65 -41.46 17.87
CA SER A 434 -47.38 -42.74 17.85
C SER A 434 -47.02 -43.66 19.02
N ASP A 435 -45.93 -43.38 19.72
CA ASP A 435 -45.41 -44.21 20.80
C ASP A 435 -46.06 -43.81 22.13
N ILE A 436 -47.22 -44.42 22.39
CA ILE A 436 -48.07 -44.16 23.57
C ILE A 436 -47.71 -45.18 24.68
N PRO A 437 -47.43 -44.75 25.92
CA PRO A 437 -47.17 -45.65 27.04
C PRO A 437 -48.45 -46.32 27.54
N ASP A 438 -48.32 -47.53 28.09
CA ASP A 438 -49.43 -48.22 28.74
C ASP A 438 -49.85 -47.51 30.04
N TYR A 439 -51.15 -47.19 30.19
CA TYR A 439 -51.71 -46.66 31.44
C TYR A 439 -52.80 -47.59 31.99
N GLU A 440 -52.48 -48.33 33.05
CA GLU A 440 -53.35 -49.37 33.58
C GLU A 440 -54.72 -48.81 34.03
N GLY A 441 -55.80 -49.36 33.46
CA GLY A 441 -57.18 -48.95 33.74
C GLY A 441 -57.70 -47.77 32.89
N PHE A 442 -56.93 -47.28 31.92
CA PHE A 442 -57.32 -46.18 31.04
C PHE A 442 -57.14 -46.52 29.55
N ASN A 443 -57.99 -45.93 28.70
CA ASN A 443 -57.83 -45.89 27.26
C ASN A 443 -57.24 -44.53 26.87
N PHE A 444 -56.29 -44.51 25.93
CA PHE A 444 -55.80 -43.26 25.33
C PHE A 444 -56.86 -42.66 24.40
N VAL A 445 -57.15 -41.37 24.56
CA VAL A 445 -58.17 -40.65 23.80
C VAL A 445 -57.54 -39.80 22.69
N GLY A 446 -56.34 -39.24 22.92
CA GLY A 446 -55.67 -38.35 21.98
C GLY A 446 -54.65 -37.44 22.67
N TRP A 447 -53.88 -36.73 21.86
CA TRP A 447 -52.97 -35.68 22.30
C TRP A 447 -53.66 -34.32 22.28
N GLN A 448 -53.81 -33.66 23.43
CA GLN A 448 -54.33 -32.30 23.49
C GLN A 448 -53.19 -31.29 23.42
N ASP A 449 -53.21 -30.37 22.45
CA ASP A 449 -52.34 -29.19 22.51
C ASP A 449 -52.82 -28.27 23.63
N THR A 450 -51.97 -28.09 24.65
CA THR A 450 -52.26 -27.27 25.84
C THR A 450 -52.35 -25.77 25.53
N ALA A 451 -51.91 -25.31 24.36
CA ALA A 451 -52.04 -23.91 23.95
C ALA A 451 -53.42 -23.60 23.32
N THR A 452 -54.02 -24.54 22.60
CA THR A 452 -55.26 -24.32 21.82
C THR A 452 -56.45 -25.20 22.23
N ASP A 453 -56.27 -26.12 23.17
CA ASP A 453 -57.21 -27.18 23.56
C ASP A 453 -57.59 -28.16 22.42
N VAL A 454 -56.92 -28.13 21.26
CA VAL A 454 -57.20 -29.00 20.11
C VAL A 454 -56.68 -30.41 20.34
N MET A 455 -57.48 -31.42 19.99
CA MET A 455 -57.12 -32.83 20.03
C MET A 455 -56.52 -33.29 18.70
N TYR A 456 -55.47 -34.12 18.79
CA TYR A 456 -54.78 -34.76 17.67
C TYR A 456 -54.67 -36.27 17.90
N ASP A 457 -54.79 -37.05 16.82
CA ASP A 457 -54.66 -38.49 16.85
C ASP A 457 -53.18 -38.91 16.70
N PRO A 458 -52.75 -40.04 17.30
CA PRO A 458 -51.41 -40.61 17.11
C PRO A 458 -51.13 -40.87 15.62
N GLY A 459 -50.04 -40.32 15.10
CA GLY A 459 -49.68 -40.41 13.68
C GLY A 459 -50.25 -39.31 12.78
N ASP A 460 -50.98 -38.32 13.32
CA ASP A 460 -51.42 -37.14 12.56
C ASP A 460 -50.23 -36.37 11.96
N VAL A 461 -50.40 -35.86 10.73
CA VAL A 461 -49.38 -35.00 10.08
C VAL A 461 -49.81 -33.54 10.21
N VAL A 462 -49.06 -32.76 10.97
CA VAL A 462 -49.37 -31.36 11.27
C VAL A 462 -48.24 -30.42 10.84
N SER A 463 -48.57 -29.17 10.55
CA SER A 463 -47.57 -28.12 10.35
C SER A 463 -46.72 -27.95 11.60
N CYS A 464 -45.41 -27.79 11.42
CA CYS A 464 -44.48 -27.56 12.52
C CYS A 464 -44.71 -26.19 13.18
N ASP A 465 -44.93 -26.20 14.50
CA ASP A 465 -45.04 -25.04 15.38
C ASP A 465 -44.57 -25.44 16.79
N ASP A 466 -44.53 -24.50 17.75
CA ASP A 466 -44.21 -24.81 19.15
C ASP A 466 -45.40 -25.51 19.82
N PHE A 467 -45.27 -26.81 20.10
CA PHE A 467 -46.34 -27.63 20.68
C PHE A 467 -46.02 -28.11 22.09
N SER A 468 -47.03 -28.13 22.95
CA SER A 468 -46.99 -28.77 24.25
C SER A 468 -48.20 -29.67 24.40
N PHE A 469 -48.04 -30.94 24.07
CA PHE A 469 -49.09 -31.94 24.09
C PHE A 469 -49.26 -32.58 25.47
N LEU A 470 -50.50 -32.70 25.93
CA LEU A 470 -50.91 -33.45 27.10
C LEU A 470 -51.70 -34.69 26.67
N ALA A 471 -51.34 -35.87 27.19
CA ALA A 471 -52.08 -37.08 26.93
C ALA A 471 -53.46 -37.04 27.63
N ILE A 472 -54.53 -37.28 26.87
CA ILE A 472 -55.89 -37.40 27.42
C ILE A 472 -56.28 -38.87 27.50
N TRP A 473 -56.85 -39.22 28.64
CA TRP A 473 -57.16 -40.59 29.05
C TRP A 473 -58.60 -40.69 29.54
N GLU A 474 -59.31 -41.76 29.19
CA GLU A 474 -60.62 -42.10 29.76
C GLU A 474 -60.57 -43.44 30.51
N PRO A 475 -61.32 -43.64 31.61
CA PRO A 475 -61.33 -44.92 32.31
C PRO A 475 -61.81 -46.06 31.39
N ALA A 476 -61.05 -47.14 31.32
CA ALA A 476 -61.45 -48.33 30.58
C ALA A 476 -62.72 -48.92 31.23
N THR A 477 -63.76 -49.14 30.42
CA THR A 477 -64.97 -49.82 30.92
C THR A 477 -64.64 -51.27 31.28
N PRO A 478 -65.05 -51.77 32.46
CA PRO A 478 -64.93 -53.19 32.75
C PRO A 478 -65.62 -54.02 31.67
N ASP A 479 -64.92 -55.03 31.16
CA ASP A 479 -65.51 -56.07 30.32
C ASP A 479 -66.72 -56.65 31.08
N PRO A 480 -67.94 -56.70 30.51
CA PRO A 480 -69.08 -57.27 31.21
C PRO A 480 -68.78 -58.72 31.59
N GLU A 481 -68.73 -59.01 32.90
CA GLU A 481 -68.42 -60.35 33.40
C GLU A 481 -69.28 -61.41 32.68
N PRO A 482 -68.67 -62.51 32.21
CA PRO A 482 -69.43 -63.57 31.58
C PRO A 482 -70.40 -64.20 32.59
N ASP A 483 -71.68 -64.22 32.22
CA ASP A 483 -72.80 -64.63 33.06
C ASP A 483 -72.54 -66.02 33.70
N GLY A 484 -72.38 -66.04 35.02
CA GLY A 484 -71.89 -67.19 35.78
C GLY A 484 -72.96 -68.25 36.03
N ASP A 485 -73.12 -69.18 35.08
CA ASP A 485 -74.03 -70.33 35.22
C ASP A 485 -73.48 -71.33 36.26
N LEU A 486 -74.07 -71.33 37.47
CA LEU A 486 -73.63 -72.14 38.61
C LEU A 486 -74.36 -73.49 38.67
N ASP A 487 -73.91 -74.44 37.85
CA ASP A 487 -74.26 -75.85 37.96
C ASP A 487 -73.21 -76.63 38.78
N GLY A 488 -73.68 -77.51 39.69
CA GLY A 488 -72.91 -78.71 40.07
C GLY A 488 -72.48 -78.84 41.54
N ASP A 489 -73.34 -79.50 42.33
CA ASP A 489 -73.06 -80.03 43.67
C ASP A 489 -71.72 -80.80 43.79
N GLY A 490 -71.03 -80.60 44.91
CA GLY A 490 -69.84 -81.39 45.27
C GLY A 490 -70.15 -82.59 46.17
N VAL A 491 -69.57 -83.76 45.87
CA VAL A 491 -69.44 -84.90 46.81
C VAL A 491 -68.10 -85.61 46.60
N SER A 492 -67.31 -85.75 47.67
CA SER A 492 -66.28 -86.79 47.79
C SER A 492 -66.05 -87.13 49.27
N ASP A 493 -66.49 -88.32 49.69
CA ASP A 493 -66.48 -88.79 51.09
C ASP A 493 -65.21 -89.58 51.47
N GLY A 494 -64.94 -89.69 52.78
CA GLY A 494 -64.10 -90.71 53.45
C GLY A 494 -62.63 -90.29 53.69
N GLU A 495 -62.16 -90.02 54.92
CA GLU A 495 -61.93 -90.94 56.08
C GLU A 495 -60.84 -92.01 55.79
N GLU A 496 -59.81 -92.26 56.62
CA GLU A 496 -59.56 -91.89 58.04
C GLU A 496 -58.04 -91.86 58.38
N GLU A 497 -57.71 -91.36 59.59
CA GLU A 497 -56.42 -91.26 60.34
C GLU A 497 -55.69 -92.63 60.58
N PRO A 498 -54.45 -92.76 61.16
CA PRO A 498 -53.78 -91.93 62.20
C PRO A 498 -52.26 -91.68 61.99
N GLY A 499 -51.50 -91.01 62.88
CA GLY A 499 -51.82 -90.31 64.14
C GLY A 499 -50.59 -90.30 65.07
N CYS A 500 -50.78 -90.37 66.39
CA CYS A 500 -49.68 -90.67 67.31
C CYS A 500 -49.22 -92.13 67.16
N GLU A 501 -47.89 -92.29 66.97
CA GLU A 501 -47.09 -93.51 66.70
C GLU A 501 -47.37 -94.25 65.38
#